data_AF-A0A914TT22-F1
#
_entry.id   AF-A0A914TT22-F1
#
_cell.length_a   1.000
_cell.length_b   1.000
_cell.length_c   1.000
_cell.angle_alpha   90.00
_cell.angle_beta   90.00
_cell.angle_gamma   90.00
#
_symmetry.space_group_name_H-M   'P 1'
#
loop_
_entity.id
_entity.type
_entity.pdbx_description
1 polymer ?
#
loop_
_entity_poly.entity_id
_entity_poly.type
_entity_poly.pdbx_seq_one_letter_code
_entity_poly.pdbx_strand_id
1 'polypeptide(L)'
;MDLRHTLLGLLDILFAYVYDYKVNLGETTCESSWTYVKLAPTFSCLACYETVREAFLSGIRRSLCYGLYRNWDFAISCVDEVEKIINQGPNAIIHCLLQIRKSLAVEIHYRYLLNKLFIDDYIIFLQDLPSNDFSWLPIEISYVKKRIKINDTFMEYDLEECIKEAGLDSLQIAGGENAEENVPLDSDDDDA
;
A
#
# COMPACT_ATOMS: atom_id res chain seq x y z
N MET A 1 -24.85 7.42 -0.48
CA MET A 1 -23.77 6.73 0.27
C MET A 1 -23.56 7.54 1.53
N ASP A 2 -23.42 6.90 2.68
CA ASP A 2 -23.18 7.60 3.95
C ASP A 2 -21.79 8.25 3.92
N LEU A 3 -21.68 9.49 4.43
CA LEU A 3 -20.47 10.31 4.44
C LEU A 3 -19.27 9.54 5.02
N ARG A 4 -19.49 8.81 6.11
CA ARG A 4 -18.43 8.05 6.78
C ARG A 4 -17.86 6.98 5.87
N HIS A 5 -18.73 6.20 5.23
CA HIS A 5 -18.31 5.12 4.34
C HIS A 5 -17.51 5.63 3.14
N THR A 6 -17.92 6.75 2.55
CA THR A 6 -17.18 7.41 1.46
C THR A 6 -15.79 7.84 1.92
N LEU A 7 -15.67 8.47 3.09
CA LEU A 7 -14.36 8.88 3.64
C LEU A 7 -13.46 7.69 3.97
N LEU A 8 -14.01 6.53 4.36
CA LEU A 8 -13.22 5.33 4.62
C LEU A 8 -12.64 4.71 3.33
N GLY A 9 -13.44 4.64 2.27
CA GLY A 9 -12.96 4.20 0.94
C GLY A 9 -12.02 5.19 0.25
N LEU A 10 -11.85 6.40 0.80
CA LEU A 10 -10.83 7.34 0.35
C LEU A 10 -9.45 7.00 0.96
N LEU A 11 -9.42 6.38 2.15
CA LEU A 11 -8.17 6.10 2.87
C LEU A 11 -7.31 5.04 2.19
N ASP A 12 -7.91 3.96 1.68
CA ASP A 12 -7.16 2.92 0.97
C ASP A 12 -6.66 3.40 -0.40
N ILE A 13 -7.43 4.24 -1.09
CA ILE A 13 -7.01 4.94 -2.32
C ILE A 13 -5.81 5.84 -2.04
N LEU A 14 -5.87 6.66 -0.99
CA LEU A 14 -4.75 7.51 -0.60
C LEU A 14 -3.54 6.71 -0.14
N PHE A 15 -3.75 5.61 0.58
CA PHE A 15 -2.67 4.70 0.94
C PHE A 15 -1.97 4.15 -0.30
N ALA A 16 -2.72 3.70 -1.31
CA ALA A 16 -2.16 3.20 -2.56
C ALA A 16 -1.40 4.29 -3.33
N TYR A 17 -1.91 5.53 -3.33
CA TYR A 17 -1.20 6.68 -3.90
C TYR A 17 0.13 6.97 -3.21
N VAL A 18 0.11 7.07 -1.88
CA VAL A 18 1.30 7.34 -1.09
C VAL A 18 2.33 6.22 -1.25
N TYR A 19 1.89 4.96 -1.28
CA TYR A 19 2.77 3.84 -1.51
C TYR A 19 3.52 4.01 -2.84
N ASP A 20 2.80 4.25 -3.94
CA ASP A 20 3.42 4.44 -5.26
C ASP A 20 4.34 5.67 -5.29
N TYR A 21 3.90 6.79 -4.68
CA TYR A 21 4.68 8.01 -4.59
C TYR A 21 6.02 7.77 -3.88
N LYS A 22 6.02 6.99 -2.79
CA LYS A 22 7.25 6.67 -2.05
C LYS A 22 8.14 5.67 -2.80
N VAL A 23 7.54 4.68 -3.45
CA VAL A 23 8.27 3.68 -4.24
C VAL A 23 8.96 4.32 -5.44
N ASN A 24 8.26 5.20 -6.15
CA ASN A 24 8.77 5.84 -7.36
C ASN A 24 9.32 7.26 -7.13
N LEU A 25 9.53 7.66 -5.88
CA LEU A 25 10.09 8.97 -5.50
C LEU A 25 9.35 10.17 -6.13
N GLY A 26 8.03 10.06 -6.28
CA GLY A 26 7.16 11.08 -6.86
C GLY A 26 7.02 11.03 -8.39
N GLU A 27 7.73 10.14 -9.08
CA GLU A 27 7.60 9.96 -10.53
C GLU A 27 6.55 8.89 -10.86
N THR A 28 5.56 9.22 -11.69
CA THR A 28 4.57 8.24 -12.14
C THR A 28 5.16 7.34 -13.23
N THR A 29 4.99 6.02 -13.09
CA THR A 29 5.48 5.01 -14.04
C THR A 29 4.32 4.31 -14.76
N CYS A 30 4.63 3.40 -15.68
CA CYS A 30 3.63 2.53 -16.30
C CYS A 30 2.93 1.60 -15.28
N GLU A 31 3.62 1.28 -14.18
CA GLU A 31 3.11 0.42 -13.12
C GLU A 31 2.27 1.18 -12.09
N SER A 32 2.34 2.52 -12.02
CA SER A 32 1.59 3.30 -11.03
C SER A 32 0.09 3.01 -11.05
N SER A 33 -0.50 2.93 -12.24
CA SER A 33 -1.92 2.60 -12.39
C SER A 33 -2.24 1.17 -11.92
N TRP A 34 -1.30 0.22 -12.05
CA TRP A 34 -1.43 -1.13 -11.52
C TRP A 34 -1.33 -1.12 -9.99
N THR A 35 -0.36 -0.39 -9.43
CA THR A 35 -0.16 -0.22 -7.98
C THR A 35 -1.42 0.34 -7.33
N TYR A 36 -2.02 1.40 -7.88
CA TYR A 36 -3.26 1.98 -7.35
C TYR A 36 -4.39 0.97 -7.30
N VAL A 37 -4.64 0.27 -8.41
CA VAL A 37 -5.73 -0.72 -8.51
C VAL A 37 -5.48 -1.89 -7.57
N LYS A 38 -4.24 -2.37 -7.47
CA LYS A 38 -3.90 -3.52 -6.65
C LYS A 38 -3.88 -3.21 -5.18
N LEU A 39 -3.44 -2.03 -4.76
CA LEU A 39 -3.32 -1.72 -3.33
C LEU A 39 -4.58 -1.11 -2.74
N ALA A 40 -5.49 -0.54 -3.53
CA ALA A 40 -6.80 -0.07 -3.07
C ALA A 40 -7.89 -1.15 -3.28
N PRO A 41 -8.39 -1.81 -2.21
CA PRO A 41 -9.56 -2.69 -2.30
C PRO A 41 -10.83 -2.02 -2.84
N THR A 42 -11.00 -0.71 -2.63
CA THR A 42 -12.09 0.07 -3.22
C THR A 42 -12.11 -0.10 -4.75
N PHE A 43 -10.94 -0.19 -5.39
CA PHE A 43 -10.84 -0.45 -6.84
C PHE A 43 -10.86 -1.93 -7.20
N SER A 44 -10.08 -2.75 -6.49
CA SER A 44 -9.85 -4.15 -6.91
C SER A 44 -10.99 -5.10 -6.57
N CYS A 45 -11.74 -4.84 -5.50
CA CYS A 45 -12.83 -5.72 -5.08
C CYS A 45 -14.06 -4.96 -4.53
N LEU A 46 -14.16 -3.65 -4.82
CA LEU A 46 -15.30 -2.81 -4.41
C LEU A 46 -15.55 -2.87 -2.90
N ALA A 47 -14.48 -2.88 -2.11
CA ALA A 47 -14.57 -3.02 -0.67
C ALA A 47 -15.28 -1.83 -0.03
N CYS A 48 -16.03 -2.12 1.03
CA CYS A 48 -16.60 -1.14 1.95
C CYS A 48 -16.03 -1.42 3.35
N TYR A 49 -15.91 -0.38 4.16
CA TYR A 49 -15.32 -0.46 5.50
C TYR A 49 -16.25 0.15 6.52
N GLU A 50 -16.22 -0.38 7.75
CA GLU A 50 -16.95 0.17 8.89
C GLU A 50 -16.03 1.06 9.74
N THR A 51 -14.71 0.80 9.68
CA THR A 51 -13.71 1.47 10.51
C THR A 51 -12.47 1.92 9.74
N VAL A 52 -11.83 2.98 10.25
CA VAL A 52 -10.52 3.46 9.74
C VAL A 52 -9.45 2.35 9.82
N ARG A 53 -9.53 1.51 10.86
CA ARG A 53 -8.61 0.39 11.04
C ARG A 53 -8.70 -0.62 9.92
N GLU A 54 -9.90 -1.01 9.52
CA GLU A 54 -10.10 -1.95 8.41
C GLU A 54 -9.58 -1.38 7.08
N ALA A 55 -9.86 -0.11 6.81
CA ALA A 55 -9.38 0.57 5.61
C ALA A 55 -7.85 0.51 5.50
N PHE A 56 -7.12 0.94 6.53
CA PHE A 56 -5.66 0.88 6.53
C PHE A 56 -5.12 -0.54 6.52
N LEU A 57 -5.66 -1.42 7.37
CA LEU A 57 -5.18 -2.80 7.46
C LEU A 57 -5.31 -3.52 6.12
N SER A 58 -6.39 -3.26 5.37
CA SER A 58 -6.58 -3.82 4.04
C SER A 58 -5.51 -3.34 3.04
N GLY A 59 -5.17 -2.04 3.04
CA GLY A 59 -4.08 -1.50 2.21
C GLY A 59 -2.72 -2.05 2.60
N ILE A 60 -2.41 -2.08 3.91
CA ILE A 60 -1.16 -2.62 4.45
C ILE A 60 -0.99 -4.08 4.06
N ARG A 61 -1.97 -4.94 4.30
CA ARG A 61 -1.96 -6.36 3.90
C ARG A 61 -1.61 -6.52 2.43
N ARG A 62 -2.27 -5.74 1.57
CA ARG A 62 -2.06 -5.80 0.13
C ARG A 62 -0.71 -5.27 -0.30
N SER A 63 -0.15 -4.29 0.39
CA SER A 63 1.22 -3.81 0.14
C SER A 63 2.27 -4.89 0.45
N LEU A 64 2.01 -5.74 1.45
CA LEU A 64 2.87 -6.88 1.81
C LEU A 64 2.71 -8.07 0.86
N CYS A 65 1.59 -8.18 0.13
CA CYS A 65 1.36 -9.25 -0.83
C CYS A 65 1.73 -8.88 -2.27
N TYR A 66 1.32 -7.68 -2.73
CA TYR A 66 1.39 -7.26 -4.13
C TYR A 66 2.40 -6.15 -4.41
N GLY A 67 2.86 -5.45 -3.37
CA GLY A 67 3.80 -4.34 -3.53
C GLY A 67 5.17 -4.81 -4.02
N LEU A 68 5.91 -3.92 -4.69
CA LEU A 68 7.32 -4.17 -5.02
C LEU A 68 8.16 -4.29 -3.74
N TYR A 69 7.95 -3.35 -2.81
CA TYR A 69 8.55 -3.35 -1.48
C TYR A 69 7.55 -3.86 -0.45
N ARG A 70 7.66 -5.16 -0.11
CA ARG A 70 6.80 -5.87 0.84
C ARG A 70 7.40 -5.77 2.25
N ASN A 71 7.35 -4.56 2.80
CA ASN A 71 7.97 -4.25 4.09
C ASN A 71 6.95 -3.57 5.02
N TRP A 72 6.90 -4.04 6.27
CA TRP A 72 5.97 -3.54 7.29
C TRP A 72 6.22 -2.07 7.64
N ASP A 73 7.46 -1.72 7.97
CA ASP A 73 7.82 -0.36 8.37
C ASP A 73 7.55 0.64 7.24
N PHE A 74 7.79 0.23 6.00
CA PHE A 74 7.45 1.01 4.82
C PHE A 74 5.93 1.23 4.70
N ALA A 75 5.13 0.20 4.90
CA ALA A 75 3.67 0.30 4.87
C ALA A 75 3.14 1.22 5.99
N ILE A 76 3.66 1.10 7.22
CA ILE A 76 3.30 2.00 8.33
C ILE A 76 3.71 3.43 8.03
N SER A 77 4.88 3.63 7.43
CA SER A 77 5.33 4.94 6.98
C SER A 77 4.46 5.51 5.86
N CYS A 78 3.69 4.69 5.12
CA CYS A 78 2.66 5.19 4.20
C CYS A 78 1.42 5.71 4.95
N VAL A 79 1.00 5.02 6.02
CA VAL A 79 -0.10 5.49 6.88
C VAL A 79 0.21 6.87 7.48
N ASP A 80 1.46 7.10 7.92
CA ASP A 80 1.92 8.41 8.41
C ASP A 80 1.77 9.52 7.37
N GLU A 81 2.10 9.25 6.11
CA GLU A 81 1.98 10.25 5.04
C GLU A 81 0.51 10.49 4.66
N VAL A 82 -0.34 9.45 4.68
CA VAL A 82 -1.79 9.63 4.49
C VAL A 82 -2.35 10.56 5.57
N GLU A 83 -1.98 10.36 6.84
CA GLU A 83 -2.36 11.27 7.93
C GLU A 83 -1.95 12.72 7.66
N LYS A 84 -0.74 12.95 7.13
CA LYS A 84 -0.28 14.30 6.77
C LYS A 84 -1.10 14.91 5.63
N ILE A 85 -1.42 14.15 4.59
CA ILE A 85 -2.27 14.61 3.48
C ILE A 85 -3.66 14.99 3.99
N ILE A 86 -4.25 14.13 4.83
CA ILE A 86 -5.55 14.39 5.45
C ILE A 86 -5.53 15.67 6.29
N ASN A 87 -4.47 15.89 7.09
CA ASN A 87 -4.33 17.12 7.89
C ASN A 87 -4.17 18.41 7.06
N GLN A 88 -3.69 18.32 5.83
CA GLN A 88 -3.62 19.49 4.93
C GLN A 88 -4.99 19.89 4.36
N GLY A 89 -5.99 19.02 4.45
CA GLY A 89 -7.36 19.28 4.05
C GLY A 89 -7.70 18.82 2.62
N PRO A 90 -8.93 19.10 2.17
CA PRO A 90 -9.51 18.48 0.96
C PRO A 90 -8.75 18.84 -0.33
N ASN A 91 -8.16 20.04 -0.41
CA ASN A 91 -7.38 20.44 -1.59
C ASN A 91 -6.16 19.54 -1.81
N ALA A 92 -5.45 19.16 -0.74
CA ALA A 92 -4.30 18.26 -0.84
C ALA A 92 -4.73 16.87 -1.34
N ILE A 93 -5.86 16.37 -0.84
CA ILE A 93 -6.45 15.12 -1.29
C ILE A 93 -6.82 15.18 -2.78
N ILE A 94 -7.48 16.26 -3.21
CA ILE A 94 -7.85 16.45 -4.62
C ILE A 94 -6.61 16.44 -5.52
N HIS A 95 -5.49 17.05 -5.10
CA HIS A 95 -4.24 16.96 -5.85
C HIS A 95 -3.75 15.52 -6.03
N CYS A 96 -3.81 14.70 -4.98
CA CYS A 96 -3.48 13.27 -5.07
C CYS A 96 -4.42 12.56 -6.04
N LEU A 97 -5.74 12.78 -5.92
CA LEU A 97 -6.75 12.15 -6.79
C LEU A 97 -6.59 12.56 -8.26
N LEU A 98 -6.19 13.79 -8.55
CA LEU A 98 -5.92 14.25 -9.92
C LEU A 98 -4.71 13.54 -10.53
N GLN A 99 -3.69 13.21 -9.74
CA GLN A 99 -2.55 12.41 -10.20
C GLN A 99 -2.98 10.96 -10.48
N ILE A 100 -3.72 10.34 -9.56
CA ILE A 100 -4.30 9.00 -9.76
C ILE A 100 -5.15 8.99 -11.03
N ARG A 101 -6.01 10.01 -11.20
CA ARG A 101 -6.87 10.16 -12.37
C ARG A 101 -6.08 10.11 -13.67
N LYS A 102 -5.00 10.89 -13.74
CA LYS A 102 -4.13 10.96 -14.91
C LYS A 102 -3.50 9.60 -15.21
N SER A 103 -3.00 8.90 -14.20
CA SER A 103 -2.40 7.57 -14.37
C SER A 103 -3.43 6.54 -14.85
N LEU A 104 -4.65 6.56 -14.31
CA LEU A 104 -5.72 5.63 -14.71
C LEU A 104 -6.28 5.90 -16.11
N ALA A 105 -6.12 7.12 -16.63
CA ALA A 105 -6.57 7.47 -17.97
C ALA A 105 -5.70 6.84 -19.09
N VAL A 106 -4.48 6.40 -18.76
CA VAL A 106 -3.59 5.76 -19.73
C VAL A 106 -4.16 4.39 -20.11
N GLU A 107 -4.35 4.16 -21.41
CA GLU A 107 -5.26 3.14 -21.97
C GLU A 107 -4.92 1.67 -21.69
N ILE A 108 -3.74 1.37 -21.14
CA ILE A 108 -3.11 0.04 -21.24
C ILE A 108 -3.99 -1.10 -20.67
N HIS A 109 -4.98 -0.85 -19.79
CA HIS A 109 -5.88 -1.91 -19.28
C HIS A 109 -7.31 -1.45 -18.94
N TYR A 110 -7.94 -0.55 -19.70
CA TYR A 110 -9.30 -0.04 -19.44
C TYR A 110 -9.53 0.53 -18.01
N ARG A 111 -8.44 0.90 -17.31
CA ARG A 111 -8.47 1.42 -15.93
C ARG A 111 -9.17 2.77 -15.83
N TYR A 112 -9.36 3.47 -16.94
CA TYR A 112 -10.13 4.71 -17.02
C TYR A 112 -11.59 4.52 -16.58
N LEU A 113 -12.11 3.31 -16.52
CA LEU A 113 -13.45 3.08 -15.97
C LEU A 113 -13.51 3.41 -14.47
N LEU A 114 -12.43 3.15 -13.71
CA LEU A 114 -12.36 3.48 -12.28
C LEU A 114 -12.37 4.99 -12.05
N ASN A 115 -11.90 5.77 -13.02
CA ASN A 115 -12.04 7.21 -13.00
C ASN A 115 -13.51 7.63 -12.99
N LYS A 116 -14.36 6.94 -13.76
CA LYS A 116 -15.80 7.21 -13.84
C LYS A 116 -16.58 6.63 -12.68
N LEU A 117 -16.14 5.51 -12.12
CA LEU A 117 -16.82 4.85 -11.01
C LEU A 117 -16.50 5.47 -9.64
N PHE A 118 -15.31 6.06 -9.49
CA PHE A 118 -14.84 6.51 -8.18
C PHE A 118 -14.20 7.89 -8.22
N ILE A 119 -13.13 8.08 -9.02
CA ILE A 119 -12.28 9.27 -8.87
C ILE A 119 -13.03 10.57 -9.18
N ASP A 120 -13.82 10.59 -10.25
CA ASP A 120 -14.60 11.78 -10.65
C ASP A 120 -15.57 12.19 -9.52
N ASP A 121 -16.28 11.23 -8.95
CA ASP A 121 -17.24 11.48 -7.88
C ASP A 121 -16.55 11.87 -6.56
N TYR A 122 -15.41 11.27 -6.23
CA TYR A 122 -14.61 11.67 -5.06
C TYR A 122 -14.11 13.12 -5.17
N ILE A 123 -13.66 13.55 -6.34
CA ILE A 123 -13.20 14.93 -6.54
C ILE A 123 -14.36 15.91 -6.33
N ILE A 124 -15.53 15.64 -6.92
CA ILE A 124 -16.72 16.49 -6.77
C ILE A 124 -17.17 16.50 -5.29
N PHE A 125 -17.26 15.33 -4.66
CA PHE A 125 -17.63 15.20 -3.26
C PHE A 125 -16.72 16.00 -2.33
N LEU A 126 -15.40 15.99 -2.55
CA LEU A 126 -14.43 16.74 -1.73
C LEU A 126 -14.50 18.25 -1.95
N GLN A 127 -14.95 18.71 -3.12
CA GLN A 127 -15.15 20.14 -3.40
C GLN A 127 -16.36 20.70 -2.63
N ASP A 128 -17.38 19.87 -2.41
CA ASP A 128 -18.61 20.25 -1.72
C ASP A 128 -18.56 19.98 -0.20
N LEU A 129 -17.52 19.31 0.29
CA LEU A 129 -17.44 18.87 1.68
C LEU A 129 -17.23 20.05 2.66
N PRO A 130 -18.14 20.27 3.64
CA PRO A 130 -17.95 21.28 4.67
C PRO A 130 -16.77 20.91 5.59
N SER A 131 -15.98 21.91 6.02
CA SER A 131 -14.80 21.66 6.84
C SER A 131 -15.08 20.96 8.18
N ASN A 132 -16.28 21.12 8.73
CA ASN A 132 -16.67 20.51 10.02
C ASN A 132 -16.91 18.99 9.92
N ASP A 133 -17.33 18.50 8.76
CA ASP A 133 -17.70 17.09 8.58
C ASP A 133 -16.47 16.17 8.43
N PHE A 134 -15.30 16.78 8.30
CA PHE A 134 -14.01 16.13 8.08
C PHE A 134 -13.11 16.09 9.33
N SER A 135 -13.41 16.87 10.37
CA SER A 135 -12.49 17.11 11.49
C SER A 135 -12.23 15.90 12.40
N TRP A 136 -13.15 14.93 12.40
CA TRP A 136 -13.01 13.69 13.21
C TRP A 136 -11.97 12.73 12.61
N LEU A 137 -11.80 12.76 11.28
CA LEU A 137 -11.01 11.77 10.54
C LEU A 137 -9.53 11.80 10.92
N PRO A 138 -8.83 12.96 10.95
CA PRO A 138 -7.43 13.00 11.41
C PRO A 138 -7.25 12.42 12.83
N ILE A 139 -8.18 12.72 13.74
CA ILE A 139 -8.12 12.26 15.14
C ILE A 139 -8.27 10.74 15.21
N GLU A 140 -9.22 10.17 14.47
CA GLU A 140 -9.44 8.72 14.41
C GLU A 140 -8.22 8.00 13.80
N ILE A 141 -7.62 8.57 12.74
CA ILE A 141 -6.38 8.06 12.12
C ILE A 141 -5.24 8.04 13.15
N SER A 142 -4.97 9.15 13.85
CA SER A 142 -3.91 9.21 14.87
C SER A 142 -4.10 8.17 15.98
N TYR A 143 -5.36 7.91 16.37
CA TYR A 143 -5.70 6.93 17.39
C TYR A 143 -5.51 5.48 16.92
N VAL A 144 -5.96 5.19 15.69
CA VAL A 144 -5.87 3.85 15.07
C VAL A 144 -4.42 3.49 14.76
N LYS A 145 -3.66 4.42 14.19
CA LYS A 145 -2.25 4.20 13.81
C LYS A 145 -1.41 3.63 14.96
N LYS A 146 -1.57 4.18 16.17
CA LYS A 146 -0.85 3.74 17.39
C LYS A 146 -1.17 2.29 17.82
N ARG A 147 -2.25 1.72 17.29
CA ARG A 147 -2.75 0.38 17.64
C ARG A 147 -2.55 -0.65 16.55
N ILE A 148 -2.23 -0.24 15.34
CA ILE A 148 -1.92 -1.16 14.25
C ILE A 148 -0.61 -1.87 14.60
N LYS A 149 -0.67 -3.20 14.72
CA LYS A 149 0.46 -4.07 14.99
C LYS A 149 0.66 -5.04 13.85
N ILE A 150 1.88 -5.55 13.71
CA ILE A 150 2.23 -6.51 12.66
C ILE A 150 1.41 -7.81 12.74
N ASN A 151 0.98 -8.22 13.95
CA ASN A 151 0.12 -9.40 14.14
C ASN A 151 -1.32 -9.16 13.70
N ASP A 152 -1.74 -7.90 13.46
CA ASP A 152 -3.07 -7.61 12.94
C ASP A 152 -3.20 -7.98 11.45
N THR A 153 -2.08 -8.13 10.76
CA THR A 153 -2.01 -8.24 9.30
C THR A 153 -2.39 -9.62 8.78
N PHE A 154 -2.14 -10.70 9.51
CA PHE A 154 -2.46 -12.04 9.06
C PHE A 154 -3.01 -12.82 10.24
N MET A 155 -4.34 -12.86 10.39
CA MET A 155 -4.98 -13.54 11.52
C MET A 155 -4.70 -15.06 11.56
N GLU A 156 -4.21 -15.64 10.46
CA GLU A 156 -3.85 -17.07 10.36
C GLU A 156 -2.35 -17.35 10.42
N TYR A 157 -1.49 -16.35 10.20
CA TYR A 157 -0.03 -16.51 10.21
C TYR A 157 0.60 -15.36 10.97
N ASP A 158 1.24 -15.62 12.10
CA ASP A 158 1.98 -14.58 12.79
C ASP A 158 3.18 -14.18 11.92
N LEU A 159 3.11 -13.00 11.30
CA LEU A 159 4.21 -12.52 10.46
C LEU A 159 5.53 -12.45 11.25
N GLU A 160 5.47 -12.25 12.58
CA GLU A 160 6.65 -12.37 13.43
C GLU A 160 7.22 -13.79 13.48
N GLU A 161 6.36 -14.82 13.48
CA GLU A 161 6.76 -16.21 13.42
C GLU A 161 7.45 -16.51 12.09
N CYS A 162 6.86 -16.11 10.96
CA CYS A 162 7.50 -16.27 9.65
C CYS A 162 8.86 -15.55 9.56
N ILE A 163 9.00 -14.35 10.16
CA ILE A 163 10.27 -13.62 10.21
C ILE A 163 11.29 -14.37 11.09
N LYS A 164 10.87 -14.90 12.24
CA LYS A 164 11.73 -15.69 13.14
C LYS A 164 12.23 -16.97 12.46
N GLU A 165 11.34 -17.70 11.79
CA GLU A 165 11.68 -18.91 11.02
C GLU A 165 12.69 -18.58 9.92
N ALA A 166 12.43 -17.56 9.10
CA ALA A 166 13.37 -17.14 8.06
C ALA A 166 14.74 -16.70 8.62
N GLY A 167 14.76 -16.08 9.81
CA GLY A 167 15.98 -15.74 10.52
C GLY A 167 16.78 -16.98 10.96
N LEU A 168 16.11 -18.02 11.43
CA LEU A 168 16.75 -19.28 11.81
C LEU A 168 17.30 -20.03 10.59
N ASP A 169 16.55 -20.06 9.49
CA ASP A 169 16.98 -20.70 8.24
C ASP A 169 18.23 -20.02 7.66
N SER A 170 18.28 -18.68 7.66
CA SER A 170 19.46 -17.93 7.19
C SER A 170 20.71 -18.18 8.03
N LEU A 171 20.57 -18.37 9.35
CA LEU A 171 21.66 -18.77 10.24
C LEU A 171 22.14 -20.21 9.98
N GLN A 172 21.23 -21.13 9.66
CA GLN A 172 21.59 -22.51 9.31
C GLN A 172 22.35 -22.59 7.98
N ILE A 173 21.95 -21.79 6.98
CA ILE A 173 22.64 -21.68 5.70
C ILE A 173 24.06 -21.12 5.91
N ALA A 174 24.20 -20.03 6.67
CA ALA A 174 25.51 -19.44 6.99
C ALA A 174 26.42 -20.37 7.84
N GLY A 175 25.82 -21.28 8.63
CA GLY A 175 26.55 -22.31 9.37
C GLY A 175 27.01 -23.49 8.51
N GLY A 176 26.34 -23.75 7.38
CA GLY A 176 26.65 -24.83 6.44
C GLY A 176 27.80 -24.51 5.46
N GLU A 177 28.03 -23.24 5.14
CA GLU A 177 29.11 -22.82 4.23
C GLU A 177 30.53 -23.02 4.80
N ASN A 178 30.68 -23.27 6.11
CA ASN A 178 31.98 -23.64 6.69
C ASN A 178 32.33 -25.13 6.55
N ALA A 179 31.51 -25.93 5.85
CA ALA A 179 31.68 -27.38 5.70
C ALA A 179 31.80 -27.87 4.24
N GLU A 180 31.95 -26.99 3.25
CA GLU A 180 32.35 -27.40 1.90
C GLU A 180 33.87 -27.41 1.79
N GLU A 181 34.45 -28.59 2.03
CA GLU A 181 35.84 -28.92 1.72
C GLU A 181 36.18 -28.53 0.29
N ASN A 182 37.38 -27.93 0.12
CA ASN A 182 38.09 -27.71 -1.14
C ASN A 182 37.87 -28.87 -2.12
N VAL A 183 36.96 -28.69 -3.09
CA VAL A 183 36.95 -29.51 -4.30
C VAL A 183 38.03 -28.94 -5.22
N PRO A 184 39.08 -29.70 -5.58
CA PRO A 184 40.07 -29.23 -6.54
C PRO A 184 39.37 -28.93 -7.85
N LEU A 185 39.61 -27.72 -8.40
CA LEU A 185 39.21 -27.36 -9.76
C LEU A 185 39.94 -28.29 -10.73
N ASP A 186 39.22 -29.25 -11.29
CA ASP A 186 39.73 -30.12 -12.35
C ASP A 186 39.73 -29.30 -13.65
N SER A 187 40.93 -28.85 -14.04
CA SER A 187 41.17 -28.16 -15.29
C SER A 187 41.49 -29.19 -16.37
N ASP A 188 40.47 -29.79 -16.97
CA ASP A 188 40.63 -30.55 -18.21
C ASP A 188 40.57 -29.58 -19.39
N ASP A 189 41.74 -29.05 -19.74
CA ASP A 189 42.08 -28.76 -21.13
C ASP A 189 42.10 -30.10 -21.88
N ASP A 190 41.18 -30.30 -22.83
CA ASP A 190 41.38 -31.27 -23.90
C ASP A 190 40.82 -30.74 -25.23
N ASP A 191 41.74 -30.68 -26.19
CA ASP A 191 41.61 -30.21 -27.57
C ASP A 191 40.54 -30.98 -28.39
N ALA A 192 39.77 -30.23 -29.19
CA ALA A 192 39.35 -30.59 -30.56
C ALA A 192 38.72 -29.41 -31.33
#